data_AF-A0A969E4Y3-F1
#
_entry.id   AF-A0A969E4Y3-F1
#
_cell.length_a   1.000
_cell.length_b   1.000
_cell.length_c   1.000
_cell.angle_alpha   90.00
_cell.angle_beta   90.00
_cell.angle_gamma   90.00
#
_symmetry.space_group_name_H-M   'P 1'
#
loop_
_entity.id
_entity.type
_entity.pdbx_description
1 polymer ?
#
loop_
_entity_poly.entity_id
_entity_poly.type
_entity_poly.pdbx_seq_one_letter_code
_entity_poly.pdbx_strand_id
1 'polypeptide(L)' 'REGTTAEEVKPVLYPWIDPDYAVIHSSIVDTQRDILEGLMGGKAETTGADNFKTVQLVWDSYRSAASGEIIRY' A
#
# COMPACT_ATOMS: atom_id res chain seq x y z
N ARG A 1 15.86 3.52 -28.98
CA ARG A 1 15.36 2.73 -27.82
C ARG A 1 15.82 3.49 -26.60
N GLU A 2 14.89 4.03 -25.81
CA GLU A 2 15.22 4.59 -24.50
C GLU A 2 15.62 3.43 -23.59
N GLY A 3 16.78 3.54 -22.95
CA GLY A 3 17.34 2.49 -22.11
C GLY A 3 16.61 2.38 -20.76
N THR A 4 17.25 1.74 -19.79
CA THR A 4 16.75 1.70 -18.41
C THR A 4 16.98 3.05 -17.72
N THR A 5 15.94 3.61 -17.10
CA THR A 5 16.05 4.72 -16.17
C THR A 5 16.14 4.19 -14.75
N ALA A 6 16.95 4.85 -13.91
CA ALA A 6 17.03 4.58 -12.48
C ALA A 6 17.00 5.91 -11.74
N GLU A 7 16.28 5.95 -10.63
CA GLU A 7 16.27 7.07 -9.70
C GLU A 7 16.40 6.56 -8.27
N GLU A 8 16.93 7.40 -7.40
CA GLU A 8 17.04 7.12 -5.98
C GLU A 8 15.96 7.92 -5.24
N VAL A 9 15.04 7.21 -4.58
CA VAL A 9 13.98 7.81 -3.77
C VAL A 9 14.29 7.55 -2.30
N LYS A 10 14.41 8.62 -1.52
CA LYS A 10 14.68 8.54 -0.08
C LYS A 10 13.41 8.76 0.73
N PRO A 11 13.17 7.95 1.77
CA PRO A 11 12.14 8.20 2.76
C PRO A 11 12.23 9.61 3.37
N VAL A 12 11.09 10.25 3.59
CA VAL A 12 11.04 11.49 4.39
C VAL A 12 11.25 11.15 5.86
N LEU A 13 12.28 11.73 6.47
CA LEU A 13 12.58 11.56 7.89
C LEU A 13 12.06 12.76 8.68
N TYR A 14 11.00 12.54 9.46
CA TYR A 14 10.44 13.56 10.34
C TYR A 14 11.22 13.65 11.66
N PRO A 15 11.37 14.84 12.29
CA PRO A 15 12.14 14.97 13.55
C PRO A 15 11.60 14.16 14.73
N TRP A 16 10.31 13.84 14.70
CA TRP A 16 9.61 13.06 15.73
C TRP A 16 9.62 11.55 15.45
N ILE A 17 10.23 11.11 14.34
CA ILE A 17 10.24 9.72 13.93
C ILE A 17 11.03 8.88 14.94
N ASP A 18 10.49 7.74 15.32
CA ASP A 18 11.27 6.69 15.96
C ASP A 18 12.17 6.03 14.90
N PRO A 19 13.51 6.03 15.05
CA PRO A 19 14.43 5.42 14.10
C PRO A 19 14.15 3.94 13.82
N ASP A 20 13.64 3.19 14.80
CA ASP A 20 13.36 1.76 14.66
C ASP A 20 12.19 1.48 13.70
N TYR A 21 11.35 2.49 13.45
CA TYR A 21 10.17 2.42 12.57
C TYR A 21 10.29 3.31 11.33
N ALA A 22 11.49 3.85 11.06
CA ALA A 22 11.68 4.89 10.05
C ALA A 22 11.19 4.49 8.64
N VAL A 23 11.32 3.21 8.28
CA VAL A 23 10.88 2.67 6.99
C VAL A 23 9.35 2.66 6.85
N ILE A 24 8.61 2.35 7.91
CA ILE A 24 7.14 2.31 7.85
C ILE A 24 6.59 3.74 7.99
N HIS A 25 7.19 4.53 8.87
CA HIS A 25 6.80 5.91 9.11
C HIS A 25 6.89 6.79 7.86
N SER A 26 7.72 6.41 6.88
CA SER A 26 7.86 7.15 5.64
C SER A 26 6.58 7.20 4.80
N SER A 27 5.67 6.23 4.93
CA SER A 27 4.40 6.24 4.19
C SER A 27 3.22 6.73 5.02
N ILE A 28 3.31 6.71 6.36
CA ILE A 28 2.16 7.00 7.24
C ILE A 28 1.61 8.41 7.02
N VAL A 29 2.47 9.41 6.87
CA VAL A 29 2.02 10.81 6.70
C VAL A 29 1.27 11.00 5.39
N ASP A 30 1.75 10.38 4.30
CA ASP A 30 1.10 10.46 2.99
C ASP A 30 -0.22 9.68 3.00
N THR A 31 -0.26 8.49 3.59
CA THR A 31 -1.50 7.72 3.76
C THR A 31 -2.54 8.47 4.57
N GLN A 32 -2.15 9.14 5.68
CA GLN A 32 -3.07 9.96 6.47
C GLN A 32 -3.60 11.18 5.69
N ARG A 33 -2.76 11.78 4.84
CA ARG A 33 -3.16 12.88 3.96
C ARG A 33 -4.18 12.43 2.91
N ASP A 34 -3.97 11.28 2.29
CA ASP A 34 -4.90 10.68 1.32
C ASP A 34 -6.26 10.35 1.97
N ILE A 35 -6.24 9.77 3.18
CA ILE A 35 -7.46 9.53 3.96
C ILE A 35 -8.19 10.85 4.24
N LEU A 36 -7.47 11.89 4.68
CA LEU A 36 -8.07 13.20 4.98
C LEU A 36 -8.70 13.82 3.73
N GLU A 37 -8.04 13.72 2.57
CA GLU A 37 -8.61 14.17 1.29
C GLU A 37 -9.95 13.49 0.99
N GLY A 38 -10.01 12.16 1.16
CA GLY A 38 -11.26 11.40 1.04
C GLY A 38 -12.34 11.86 2.01
N LEU A 39 -11.99 12.12 3.27
CA LEU A 39 -12.93 12.61 4.30
C LEU A 39 -13.45 14.02 4.00
N MET A 40 -12.68 14.84 3.31
CA MET A 40 -13.08 16.19 2.87
C MET A 40 -13.93 16.20 1.59
N GLY A 41 -14.31 15.03 1.08
CA GLY A 41 -15.11 14.88 -0.14
C GLY A 41 -14.29 14.72 -1.42
N GLY A 42 -12.96 14.60 -1.30
CA GLY A 42 -12.08 14.14 -2.37
C GLY A 42 -12.13 12.62 -2.54
N LYS A 43 -11.12 12.05 -3.21
CA LYS A 43 -11.02 10.60 -3.44
C LYS A 43 -9.78 10.05 -2.76
N ALA A 44 -9.99 9.22 -1.74
CA ALA A 44 -8.92 8.40 -1.18
C ALA A 44 -8.50 7.30 -2.17
N GLU A 45 -7.22 6.94 -2.19
CA GLU A 45 -6.64 5.91 -3.03
C GLU A 45 -7.15 4.52 -2.62
N THR A 46 -6.87 4.10 -1.38
CA THR A 46 -7.16 2.75 -0.88
C THR A 46 -8.50 2.66 -0.18
N THR A 47 -9.58 2.95 -0.92
CA THR A 47 -10.96 2.85 -0.38
C THR A 47 -11.29 1.43 0.08
N GLY A 48 -12.34 1.27 0.89
CA GLY A 48 -12.81 -0.07 1.29
C GLY A 48 -13.16 -0.97 0.11
N ALA A 49 -13.78 -0.43 -0.95
CA ALA A 49 -14.12 -1.19 -2.15
C ALA A 49 -12.88 -1.60 -2.96
N ASP A 50 -11.83 -0.77 -2.94
CA ASP A 50 -10.55 -1.11 -3.55
C ASP A 50 -9.80 -2.16 -2.73
N ASN A 51 -9.57 -1.90 -1.45
CA ASN A 51 -8.84 -2.79 -0.55
C ASN A 51 -9.52 -4.15 -0.34
N PHE A 52 -10.84 -4.25 -0.54
CA PHE A 52 -11.53 -5.54 -0.54
C PHE A 52 -10.98 -6.51 -1.59
N LYS A 53 -10.55 -6.00 -2.75
CA LYS A 53 -9.90 -6.83 -3.78
C LYS A 53 -8.56 -7.37 -3.30
N THR A 54 -7.78 -6.56 -2.58
CA THR A 54 -6.51 -6.98 -1.97
C THR A 54 -6.74 -8.06 -0.92
N VAL A 55 -7.73 -7.87 -0.03
CA VAL A 55 -8.07 -8.86 1.00
C VAL A 55 -8.55 -10.17 0.37
N GLN A 56 -9.28 -10.11 -0.75
CA GLN A 56 -9.68 -11.30 -1.50
C GLN A 56 -8.47 -12.11 -1.97
N LEU A 57 -7.41 -11.47 -2.48
CA LEU A 57 -6.17 -12.16 -2.87
C LEU A 57 -5.49 -12.86 -1.68
N VAL A 58 -5.48 -12.23 -0.50
CA VAL A 58 -4.93 -12.84 0.71
C VAL A 58 -5.71 -14.10 1.08
N TRP A 59 -7.04 -14.03 1.07
CA TRP A 59 -7.87 -15.19 1.40
C TRP A 59 -7.73 -16.31 0.37
N ASP A 60 -7.70 -15.96 -0.90
CA ASP A 60 -7.56 -16.92 -1.98
C ASP A 60 -6.18 -17.59 -2.00
N SER A 61 -5.15 -16.93 -1.50
CA SER A 61 -3.83 -17.53 -1.28
C SER A 61 -3.89 -18.64 -0.25
N TYR A 62 -4.56 -18.41 0.89
CA TYR A 62 -4.76 -19.46 1.89
C TYR A 62 -5.64 -20.60 1.36
N ARG A 63 -6.72 -20.28 0.64
CA ARG A 63 -7.59 -21.28 0.02
C ARG A 63 -6.82 -22.17 -0.96
N SER A 64 -6.05 -21.57 -1.85
CA SER A 64 -5.19 -22.26 -2.81
C SER A 64 -4.19 -23.17 -2.11
N ALA A 65 -3.50 -22.68 -1.08
CA ALA A 65 -2.55 -23.48 -0.31
C ALA A 65 -3.20 -24.69 0.38
N ALA A 66 -4.44 -24.53 0.87
CA ALA A 66 -5.18 -25.60 1.54
C ALA A 66 -5.75 -26.65 0.56
N SER A 67 -6.22 -26.24 -0.62
CA SER A 67 -6.83 -27.16 -1.59
C SER A 67 -5.85 -27.73 -2.62
N GLY A 68 -4.70 -27.06 -2.83
CA GLY A 68 -3.79 -27.35 -3.93
C GLY A 68 -4.30 -26.88 -5.30
N GLU A 69 -5.36 -26.08 -5.35
CA GLU A 69 -6.00 -25.62 -6.59
C GLU A 69 -5.62 -24.17 -6.93
N ILE A 70 -5.45 -23.89 -8.23
CA ILE A 70 -5.16 -22.54 -8.73
C ILE A 70 -6.46 -21.73 -8.80
N ILE A 71 -6.52 -20.58 -8.12
CA ILE A 71 -7.60 -19.59 -8.26
C ILE A 71 -7.38 -18.75 -9.52
N ARG A 72 -8.43 -18.55 -10.33
CA ARG A 72 -8.42 -17.72 -11.55
C ARG A 72 -9.40 -16.56 -11.42
N TYR A 73 -9.04 -15.41 -11.98
CA TYR A 73 -9.85 -14.17 -12.02
C TYR A 73 -10.12 -13.76 -13.46
#